data_AF-A0A947L843-F1
#
_entry.id   AF-A0A947L843-F1
#
_cell.length_a   1.000
_cell.length_b   1.000
_cell.length_c   1.000
_cell.angle_alpha   90.00
_cell.angle_beta   90.00
_cell.angle_gamma   90.00
#
_symmetry.space_group_name_H-M   'P 1'
#
loop_
_entity.id
_entity.type
_entity.pdbx_description
1 polymer ?
#
loop_
_entity_poly.entity_id
_entity_poly.type
_entity_poly.pdbx_seq_one_letter_code
_entity_poly.pdbx_strand_id
1 'polypeptide(L)' 'MKKTIFIALSALMLVACGEKAQTAGGVKQDAPPYSGTGKPFTDAGWKQGDETSWAAHLKTRAQNSQNEYTRVN' A
#
# COMPACT_ATOMS: atom_id res chain seq x y z
N MET A 1 39.75 -24.92 30.70
CA MET A 1 39.46 -23.46 30.74
C MET A 1 39.64 -22.78 29.39
N LYS A 2 40.84 -22.75 28.78
CA LYS A 2 41.02 -22.14 27.44
C LYS A 2 40.23 -22.83 26.31
N LYS A 3 40.21 -24.16 26.28
CA LYS A 3 39.44 -24.94 25.28
C LYS A 3 37.92 -24.76 25.42
N THR A 4 37.42 -24.68 26.65
CA THR A 4 35.99 -24.47 26.93
C THR A 4 35.53 -23.07 26.51
N ILE A 5 36.39 -22.06 26.65
CA ILE A 5 36.12 -20.70 26.16
C ILE A 5 36.03 -20.67 24.64
N PHE A 6 36.94 -21.34 23.93
CA PHE A 6 36.90 -21.40 22.46
C PHE A 6 35.62 -22.06 21.93
N ILE A 7 35.20 -23.19 22.54
CA ILE A 7 33.98 -23.89 22.13
C ILE A 7 32.73 -23.01 22.33
N ALA A 8 32.62 -22.33 23.48
CA ALA A 8 31.50 -21.44 23.76
C ALA A 8 31.44 -20.25 22.78
N LEU A 9 32.60 -19.70 22.42
CA LEU A 9 32.68 -18.57 21.49
C LEU A 9 32.29 -18.99 20.05
N SER A 10 32.67 -20.19 19.63
CA SER A 10 32.28 -20.74 18.32
C SER A 10 30.77 -20.96 18.22
N ALA A 11 30.13 -21.44 19.29
CA ALA A 11 28.68 -21.66 19.32
C ALA A 11 27.87 -20.35 19.18
N LEU A 12 28.36 -19.24 19.76
CA LEU A 12 27.72 -17.93 19.67
C LEU A 12 27.77 -17.33 18.26
N MET A 13 28.78 -17.66 17.44
CA MET A 13 28.86 -17.16 16.06
C MET A 13 27.85 -17.79 15.10
N LEU A 14 27.25 -18.94 15.44
CA LEU A 14 26.23 -19.57 14.60
C LEU A 14 24.87 -18.86 14.65
N VAL A 15 24.65 -17.99 15.63
CA VAL A 15 23.38 -17.25 15.79
C VAL A 15 23.20 -16.18 14.69
N ALA A 16 24.27 -15.82 13.98
CA ALA A 16 24.24 -14.83 12.90
C ALA A 16 23.41 -15.25 11.66
N CYS A 17 23.18 -16.55 11.45
CA CYS A 17 22.32 -17.05 10.36
C CYS A 17 20.89 -17.42 10.82
N GLY A 18 20.52 -17.13 12.06
CA GLY A 18 19.23 -17.49 12.64
C GLY A 18 18.15 -16.41 12.53
N GLU A 19 18.37 -15.37 11.72
CA GLU A 19 17.38 -14.31 11.56
C GLU A 19 16.07 -14.87 10.97
N LYS A 20 14.95 -14.32 11.43
CA LYS A 20 13.65 -14.70 10.88
C LYS A 20 13.66 -14.37 9.38
N ALA A 21 13.24 -15.33 8.55
CA ALA A 21 13.13 -15.10 7.12
C ALA A 21 12.40 -13.78 6.84
N GLN A 22 13.08 -12.84 6.19
CA GLN A 22 12.52 -11.58 5.72
C GLN A 22 11.64 -11.88 4.51
N THR A 23 10.50 -12.52 4.75
CA THR A 23 9.48 -12.68 3.73
C THR A 23 8.82 -11.32 3.54
N ALA A 24 8.63 -10.88 2.30
CA ALA A 24 7.60 -9.90 2.03
C ALA A 24 6.30 -10.48 2.62
N GLY A 25 5.69 -9.78 3.58
CA GLY A 25 4.38 -10.18 4.10
C GLY A 25 3.32 -10.19 3.00
N GLY A 26 2.06 -10.44 3.36
CA GLY A 26 0.96 -10.22 2.41
C GLY A 26 0.98 -8.80 1.85
N VAL A 27 0.55 -8.63 0.60
CA VAL A 27 0.34 -7.30 0.02
C VAL A 27 -0.69 -6.57 0.88
N LYS A 28 -0.34 -5.40 1.43
CA LYS A 28 -1.30 -4.54 2.11
C LYS A 28 -2.40 -4.20 1.10
N GLN A 29 -3.62 -4.64 1.39
CA GLN A 29 -4.77 -4.15 0.63
C GLN A 29 -5.14 -2.78 1.20
N ASP A 30 -4.99 -1.76 0.36
CA ASP A 30 -5.44 -0.42 0.70
C ASP A 30 -6.97 -0.36 0.73
N ALA A 31 -7.51 0.60 1.48
CA ALA A 31 -8.95 0.82 1.53
C ALA A 31 -9.46 1.22 0.14
N PRO A 32 -10.69 0.83 -0.25
CA PRO A 32 -11.27 1.24 -1.52
C PRO A 32 -11.29 2.77 -1.64
N PRO A 33 -10.97 3.37 -2.79
CA PRO A 33 -10.88 4.82 -2.93
C PRO A 33 -12.22 5.55 -2.71
N TYR A 34 -13.34 4.89 -3.02
CA TYR A 34 -14.68 5.43 -2.73
C TYR A 34 -15.01 5.47 -1.24
N SER A 35 -14.27 4.71 -0.40
CA SER A 35 -14.45 4.74 1.05
C SER A 35 -14.05 6.07 1.68
N GLY A 36 -13.40 6.97 0.92
CA GLY A 36 -13.08 8.34 1.31
C GLY A 36 -12.00 8.47 2.39
N THR A 37 -11.63 9.73 2.68
CA THR A 37 -10.48 10.04 3.55
C THR A 37 -10.87 10.35 5.01
N GLY A 38 -12.18 10.37 5.31
CA GLY A 38 -12.70 10.84 6.60
C GLY A 38 -12.31 12.28 6.91
N LYS A 39 -12.15 13.11 5.86
CA LYS A 39 -11.83 14.54 5.94
C LYS A 39 -12.88 15.32 5.13
N PRO A 40 -13.13 16.59 5.45
CA PRO A 40 -14.15 17.39 4.76
C PRO A 40 -13.70 17.86 3.35
N PHE A 41 -12.49 17.52 2.91
CA PHE A 41 -11.95 17.91 1.61
C PHE A 41 -12.39 16.93 0.52
N THR A 42 -13.67 16.96 0.19
CA THR A 42 -14.26 16.17 -0.87
C THR A 42 -15.04 17.06 -1.83
N ASP A 43 -15.29 16.56 -3.03
CA ASP A 43 -16.12 17.26 -4.01
C ASP A 43 -17.52 17.58 -3.41
N ALA A 44 -18.03 18.77 -3.71
CA ALA A 44 -19.27 19.25 -3.11
C ALA A 44 -20.45 18.38 -3.58
N GLY A 45 -21.13 17.72 -2.64
CA GLY A 45 -22.28 16.86 -2.92
C GLY A 45 -21.94 15.38 -3.10
N TRP A 46 -20.66 15.01 -3.21
CA TRP A 46 -20.24 13.61 -3.13
C TRP A 46 -20.26 13.10 -1.69
N LYS A 47 -20.67 11.84 -1.49
CA LYS A 47 -20.77 11.20 -0.18
C LYS A 47 -19.75 10.07 -0.04
N GLN A 48 -19.11 10.02 1.12
CA GLN A 48 -18.19 8.94 1.47
C GLN A 48 -18.88 7.59 1.41
N GLY A 49 -18.26 6.61 0.74
CA GLY A 49 -18.81 5.27 0.53
C GLY A 49 -19.68 5.13 -0.73
N ASP A 50 -20.01 6.21 -1.43
CA ASP A 50 -20.79 6.14 -2.68
C ASP A 50 -19.89 5.77 -3.87
N GLU A 51 -19.76 4.46 -4.09
CA GLU A 51 -19.00 3.88 -5.20
C GLU A 51 -19.54 4.29 -6.58
N THR A 52 -20.86 4.34 -6.74
CA THR A 52 -21.48 4.63 -8.05
C THR A 52 -21.21 6.08 -8.46
N SER A 53 -21.42 7.02 -7.54
CA SER A 53 -21.13 8.43 -7.78
C SER A 53 -19.63 8.66 -7.99
N TRP A 54 -18.77 7.98 -7.21
CA TRP A 54 -17.32 8.06 -7.38
C TRP A 54 -16.87 7.58 -8.77
N ALA A 55 -17.38 6.43 -9.24
CA ALA A 55 -17.07 5.90 -10.56
C ALA A 55 -17.59 6.80 -11.68
N ALA A 56 -18.76 7.40 -11.51
CA ALA A 56 -19.31 8.38 -12.45
C ALA A 56 -18.43 9.62 -12.57
N HIS A 57 -17.94 10.17 -11.45
CA HIS A 57 -17.01 11.31 -11.45
C HIS A 57 -15.71 10.98 -12.21
N LEU A 58 -15.16 9.78 -12.02
CA LEU A 58 -13.97 9.34 -12.75
C LEU A 58 -14.23 9.20 -14.24
N LYS A 59 -15.36 8.61 -14.63
CA LYS A 59 -15.73 8.47 -16.04
C LYS A 59 -15.85 9.83 -16.72
N THR A 60 -16.58 10.76 -16.10
CA THR A 60 -16.72 12.13 -16.62
C THR A 60 -15.37 12.81 -16.76
N ARG A 61 -14.48 12.69 -15.77
CA ARG A 61 -13.12 13.25 -15.86
C ARG A 61 -12.34 12.65 -17.01
N ALA A 62 -12.33 11.33 -17.13
CA ALA A 62 -11.64 10.62 -18.21
C ALA A 62 -12.14 11.06 -19.59
N GLN A 63 -13.46 11.17 -19.78
CA GLN A 63 -14.04 11.51 -21.07
C GLN A 63 -13.93 12.99 -21.45
N ASN A 64 -14.16 13.90 -20.50
CA ASN A 64 -14.36 15.31 -20.84
C ASN A 64 -13.15 16.20 -20.56
N SER A 65 -12.13 15.70 -19.86
CA SER A 65 -10.97 16.51 -19.47
C SER A 65 -9.64 15.89 -19.87
N GLN A 66 -9.48 14.57 -19.67
CA GLN A 66 -8.23 13.85 -19.90
C GLN A 66 -8.20 13.07 -21.22
N ASN A 67 -9.19 13.26 -22.10
CA ASN A 67 -9.23 12.61 -23.39
C ASN A 67 -9.07 13.64 -24.50
N GLU A 68 -7.86 13.73 -25.03
CA GLU A 68 -7.48 14.67 -26.08
C GLU A 68 -8.24 14.41 -27.38
N TYR A 69 -8.59 13.16 -27.68
CA TYR A 69 -9.40 12.84 -28.87
C TYR A 69 -10.76 13.53 -28.86
N THR A 70 -11.34 13.77 -27.68
CA THR A 70 -12.61 14.51 -27.56
C THR A 70 -12.44 16.02 -27.64
N ARG A 71 -11.21 16.55 -27.55
CA ARG A 71 -10.93 18.00 -27.58
C ARG A 71 -10.57 18.53 -28.96
N VAL A 72 -10.06 17.67 -29.85
CA VAL A 72 -9.51 18.06 -31.16
C VAL A 72 -10.43 17.74 -32.35
N ASN A 73 -11.57 17.10 -32.10
CA ASN A 73 -12.57 16.74 -33.10
C ASN A 73 -13.78 17.66 -33.00
#